data_AF-A0AAJ1ZEL4-F1
#
_entry.id   AF-A0AAJ1ZEL4-F1
#
_cell.length_a   1.000
_cell.length_b   1.000
_cell.length_c   1.000
_cell.angle_alpha   90.00
_cell.angle_beta   90.00
_cell.angle_gamma   90.00
#
_symmetry.space_group_name_H-M   'P 1'
#
loop_
_entity.id
_entity.type
_entity.pdbx_description
1 polymer ?
#
loop_
_entity_poly.entity_id
_entity_poly.type
_entity_poly.pdbx_seq_one_letter_code
_entity_poly.pdbx_strand_id
1 'polypeptide(L)'
;MMLESYKKLKTSDWMEIGRELLAYKKQVRAAYPSDSIYHERRAARLFYDYAEVTHKLKEQTARNLIRNYERFGTSHIRDDLERAFTTSELTMLAARTDDEVAAALGFRLANPQAGREELRAYLKSTTAKHVLDH
;
A
#
# COMPACT_ATOMS: atom_id res chain seq x y z
N MET A 1 -26.07 -17.82 -22.55
CA MET A 1 -25.79 -16.96 -21.39
C MET A 1 -24.45 -17.41 -20.82
N MET A 2 -23.37 -16.74 -21.20
CA MET A 2 -22.00 -17.13 -20.85
C MET A 2 -21.74 -16.72 -19.40
N LEU A 3 -21.62 -17.71 -18.51
CA LEU A 3 -21.02 -17.52 -17.18
C LEU A 3 -19.54 -17.29 -17.41
N GLU A 4 -19.18 -16.01 -17.54
CA GLU A 4 -17.80 -15.56 -17.57
C GLU A 4 -17.15 -16.06 -16.28
N SER A 5 -16.23 -17.01 -16.45
CA SER A 5 -15.42 -17.54 -15.36
C SER A 5 -14.69 -16.37 -14.72
N TYR A 6 -15.19 -15.90 -13.57
CA TYR A 6 -14.45 -15.03 -12.67
C TYR A 6 -13.18 -15.79 -12.28
N LYS A 7 -12.13 -15.65 -13.08
CA LYS A 7 -10.77 -15.90 -12.62
C LYS A 7 -10.63 -15.01 -11.40
N LYS A 8 -10.66 -15.59 -10.20
CA LYS A 8 -10.15 -14.92 -9.00
C LYS A 8 -8.76 -14.43 -9.39
N LEU A 9 -8.64 -13.13 -9.63
CA LEU A 9 -7.37 -12.52 -9.93
C LEU A 9 -6.50 -12.77 -8.71
N LYS A 10 -5.35 -13.40 -8.94
CA LYS A 10 -4.38 -13.60 -7.88
C LYS A 10 -3.91 -12.22 -7.43
N THR A 11 -4.05 -11.94 -6.14
CA THR A 11 -3.40 -10.81 -5.48
C THR A 11 -1.92 -10.81 -5.85
N SER A 12 -1.38 -9.63 -6.17
CA SER A 12 0.03 -9.52 -6.54
C SER A 12 0.96 -9.97 -5.42
N ASP A 13 2.14 -10.48 -5.78
CA ASP A 13 3.13 -10.98 -4.83
C ASP A 13 3.49 -9.92 -3.78
N TRP A 14 3.63 -8.65 -4.18
CA TRP A 14 3.98 -7.58 -3.25
C TRP A 14 2.86 -7.27 -2.24
N MET A 15 1.60 -7.51 -2.61
CA MET A 15 0.46 -7.32 -1.73
C MET A 15 0.31 -8.49 -0.76
N GLU A 16 0.59 -9.71 -1.21
CA GLU A 16 0.73 -10.89 -0.33
C GLU A 16 1.90 -10.72 0.65
N ILE A 17 3.06 -10.24 0.20
CA ILE A 17 4.19 -9.93 1.09
C ILE A 17 3.79 -8.85 2.11
N GLY A 18 3.04 -7.82 1.70
CA GLY A 18 2.51 -6.82 2.62
C GLY A 18 1.61 -7.42 3.71
N ARG A 19 0.75 -8.38 3.34
CA ARG A 19 -0.10 -9.15 4.28
C ARG A 19 0.73 -9.93 5.29
N GLU A 20 1.72 -10.68 4.81
CA GLU A 20 2.59 -11.52 5.64
C GLU A 20 3.41 -10.69 6.62
N LEU A 21 4.02 -9.61 6.13
CA LEU A 21 4.77 -8.67 6.96
C LEU A 21 3.90 -8.03 8.03
N LEU A 22 2.66 -7.66 7.71
CA LEU A 22 1.73 -7.11 8.71
C LEU A 22 1.35 -8.15 9.77
N ALA A 23 1.10 -9.40 9.36
CA ALA A 23 0.80 -10.49 10.28
C ALA A 23 1.97 -10.74 11.25
N TYR A 24 3.20 -10.82 10.72
CA TYR A 24 4.39 -11.02 11.53
C TYR A 24 4.65 -9.82 12.47
N LYS A 25 4.50 -8.59 11.97
CA LYS A 25 4.62 -7.38 12.79
C LYS A 25 3.66 -7.39 13.99
N LYS A 26 2.42 -7.88 13.80
CA LYS A 26 1.45 -8.04 14.90
C LYS A 26 1.87 -9.12 15.89
N GLN A 27 2.39 -10.26 15.42
CA GLN A 27 2.90 -11.34 16.28
C GLN A 27 4.07 -10.87 17.14
N VAL A 28 5.05 -10.20 16.55
CA VAL A 28 6.22 -9.70 17.29
C VAL A 28 5.81 -8.65 18.32
N ARG A 29 4.87 -7.75 17.99
CA ARG A 29 4.32 -6.78 18.95
C ARG A 29 3.56 -7.43 20.10
N ALA A 30 2.85 -8.52 19.84
CA ALA A 30 2.16 -9.27 20.90
C ALA A 30 3.15 -9.98 21.84
N ALA A 31 4.28 -10.47 21.31
CA ALA A 31 5.33 -11.12 22.09
C ALA A 31 6.21 -10.14 22.87
N TYR A 32 6.32 -8.89 22.41
CA TYR A 32 7.11 -7.82 23.02
C TYR A 32 6.26 -6.55 23.18
N PRO A 33 5.45 -6.46 24.26
CA PRO A 33 4.60 -5.29 24.52
C PRO A 33 5.42 -4.00 24.62
N SER A 34 4.83 -2.86 24.23
CA SER A 34 5.44 -1.52 24.31
C SER A 34 5.47 -0.95 25.74
N ASP A 35 5.79 -1.79 26.73
CA ASP A 35 5.96 -1.39 28.14
C ASP A 35 7.39 -0.88 28.44
N SER A 36 8.33 -1.10 27.53
CA SER A 36 9.71 -0.64 27.64
C SER A 36 10.34 -0.34 26.28
N ILE A 37 11.25 0.65 26.26
CA ILE A 37 12.08 0.99 25.08
C ILE A 37 12.88 -0.24 24.62
N TYR A 38 13.28 -1.11 25.55
CA TYR A 38 13.99 -2.34 25.22
C TYR A 38 13.12 -3.29 24.38
N HIS A 39 11.87 -3.54 24.80
CA HIS A 39 10.93 -4.37 24.04
C HIS A 39 10.61 -3.78 22.68
N GLU A 40 10.42 -2.46 22.58
CA GLU A 40 10.20 -1.78 21.30
C GLU A 40 11.35 -1.98 20.32
N ARG A 41 12.60 -1.79 20.79
CA ARG A 41 13.80 -2.00 19.96
C ARG A 41 13.97 -3.46 19.57
N ARG A 42 13.70 -4.39 20.49
CA ARG A 42 13.76 -5.82 20.22
C ARG A 42 12.73 -6.24 19.17
N ALA A 43 11.50 -5.77 19.31
CA ALA A 43 10.42 -6.02 18.36
C ALA A 43 10.75 -5.48 16.97
N ALA A 44 11.23 -4.23 16.89
CA ALA A 44 11.61 -3.61 15.62
C ALA A 44 12.72 -4.40 14.92
N ARG A 45 13.78 -4.78 15.64
CA ARG A 45 14.89 -5.57 15.08
C ARG A 45 14.39 -6.92 14.54
N LEU A 46 13.64 -7.69 15.34
CA LEU A 46 13.11 -8.98 14.90
C LEU A 46 12.23 -8.86 13.66
N PHE A 47 11.39 -7.83 13.60
CA PHE A 47 10.55 -7.56 12.43
C PHE A 47 11.38 -7.29 11.17
N TYR A 48 12.39 -6.42 11.25
CA TYR A 48 13.20 -6.07 10.08
C TYR A 48 14.17 -7.20 9.66
N ASP A 49 14.74 -7.93 10.62
CA ASP A 49 15.52 -9.14 10.35
C ASP A 49 14.67 -10.17 9.57
N TYR A 50 13.41 -10.38 9.97
CA TYR A 50 12.49 -11.26 9.26
C TYR A 50 12.22 -10.79 7.83
N ALA A 51 11.95 -9.49 7.63
CA ALA A 51 11.69 -8.93 6.31
C ALA A 51 12.91 -9.07 5.37
N GLU A 52 14.11 -8.87 5.90
CA GLU A 52 15.35 -9.04 5.15
C GLU A 52 15.64 -10.51 4.83
N VAL A 53 15.54 -11.41 5.82
CA VAL A 53 15.88 -12.82 5.62
C VAL A 53 14.91 -13.50 4.66
N THR A 54 13.59 -13.28 4.85
CA THR A 54 12.51 -13.99 4.15
C THR A 54 12.25 -13.42 2.77
N HIS A 55 12.26 -12.09 2.63
CA HIS A 55 11.84 -11.41 1.40
C HIS A 55 12.94 -10.54 0.75
N LYS A 56 14.15 -10.50 1.33
CA LYS A 56 15.27 -9.64 0.85
C LYS A 56 14.89 -8.16 0.78
N LEU A 57 14.03 -7.71 1.70
CA LEU A 57 13.53 -6.35 1.72
C LEU A 57 14.31 -5.47 2.69
N LYS A 58 14.65 -4.26 2.24
CA LYS A 58 15.10 -3.17 3.11
C LYS A 58 13.93 -2.66 3.96
N GLU A 59 14.25 -2.08 5.12
CA GLU A 59 13.25 -1.57 6.07
C GLU A 59 12.21 -0.62 5.44
N GLN A 60 12.65 0.29 4.58
CA GLN A 60 11.76 1.25 3.93
C GLN A 60 10.77 0.56 2.99
N THR A 61 11.23 -0.44 2.23
CA THR A 61 10.36 -1.20 1.32
C THR A 61 9.34 -2.01 2.11
N ALA A 62 9.78 -2.69 3.18
CA ALA A 62 8.87 -3.43 4.06
C ALA A 62 7.77 -2.53 4.66
N ARG A 63 8.14 -1.33 5.13
CA ARG A 63 7.17 -0.33 5.62
C ARG A 63 6.17 0.09 4.55
N ASN A 64 6.64 0.34 3.33
CA ASN A 64 5.78 0.76 2.23
C ASN A 64 4.79 -0.34 1.83
N LEU A 65 5.24 -1.61 1.77
CA LEU A 65 4.36 -2.74 1.43
C LEU A 65 3.29 -2.97 2.51
N ILE A 66 3.67 -2.90 3.79
CA ILE A 66 2.68 -2.95 4.88
C ILE A 66 1.65 -1.83 4.72
N ARG A 67 2.11 -0.58 4.51
CA ARG A 67 1.21 0.57 4.38
C ARG A 67 0.24 0.41 3.20
N ASN A 68 0.73 -0.08 2.06
CA ASN A 68 -0.10 -0.34 0.89
C ASN A 68 -1.15 -1.42 1.21
N TYR A 69 -0.75 -2.50 1.88
CA TYR A 69 -1.67 -3.57 2.27
C TYR A 69 -2.71 -3.11 3.30
N GLU A 70 -2.30 -2.38 4.33
CA GLU A 70 -3.22 -1.81 5.33
C GLU A 70 -4.27 -0.91 4.70
N ARG A 71 -3.90 -0.13 3.66
CA ARG A 71 -4.83 0.77 2.99
C ARG A 71 -5.72 0.08 1.94
N PHE A 72 -5.14 -0.78 1.12
CA PHE A 72 -5.78 -1.27 -0.10
C PHE A 72 -6.01 -2.78 -0.13
N GLY A 73 -5.37 -3.55 0.75
CA GLY A 73 -5.36 -5.02 0.69
C GLY A 73 -6.76 -5.66 0.78
N THR A 74 -7.70 -5.00 1.45
CA THR A 74 -9.10 -5.43 1.58
C THR A 74 -10.09 -4.52 0.85
N SER A 75 -9.59 -3.56 0.06
CA SER A 75 -10.45 -2.63 -0.68
C SER A 75 -11.11 -3.31 -1.87
N HIS A 76 -12.35 -2.93 -2.19
CA HIS A 76 -13.08 -3.45 -3.34
C HIS A 76 -12.46 -3.02 -4.68
N ILE A 77 -11.75 -1.88 -4.72
CA ILE A 77 -11.01 -1.39 -5.91
C ILE A 77 -9.57 -1.89 -5.98
N ARG A 78 -9.15 -2.79 -5.07
CA ARG A 78 -7.77 -3.26 -4.98
C ARG A 78 -7.23 -3.72 -6.34
N ASP A 79 -7.98 -4.57 -7.04
CA ASP A 79 -7.52 -5.15 -8.29
C ASP A 79 -7.27 -4.09 -9.38
N ASP A 80 -8.08 -3.03 -9.41
CA ASP A 80 -7.89 -1.91 -10.32
C ASP A 80 -6.66 -1.09 -9.94
N LEU A 81 -6.46 -0.86 -8.63
CA LEU A 81 -5.28 -0.18 -8.11
C LEU A 81 -3.98 -0.95 -8.42
N GLU A 82 -3.97 -2.27 -8.25
CA GLU A 82 -2.79 -3.12 -8.52
C GLU A 82 -2.43 -3.15 -10.01
N ARG A 83 -3.40 -3.00 -10.91
CA ARG A 83 -3.16 -2.91 -12.36
C ARG A 83 -2.71 -1.51 -12.80
N ALA A 84 -3.28 -0.48 -12.17
CA ALA A 84 -3.12 0.90 -12.59
C ALA A 84 -1.83 1.53 -12.07
N PHE A 85 -1.30 1.05 -10.94
CA PHE A 85 -0.23 1.73 -10.21
C PHE A 85 0.89 0.80 -9.78
N THR A 86 2.10 1.35 -9.77
CA THR A 86 3.25 0.72 -9.13
C THR A 86 3.13 0.76 -7.61
N THR A 87 3.88 -0.09 -6.91
CA THR A 87 3.96 -0.08 -5.44
C THR A 87 4.32 1.29 -4.86
N SER A 88 5.20 2.03 -5.55
CA SER A 88 5.64 3.36 -5.11
C SER A 88 4.55 4.43 -5.23
N GLU A 89 3.72 4.34 -6.27
CA GLU A 89 2.58 5.24 -6.48
C GLU A 89 1.46 4.91 -5.50
N LEU A 90 1.21 3.62 -5.24
CA LEU A 90 0.29 3.20 -4.19
C LEU A 90 0.73 3.70 -2.82
N THR A 91 2.02 3.73 -2.51
CA THR A 91 2.50 4.33 -1.25
C THR A 91 2.20 5.83 -1.15
N MET A 92 2.24 6.55 -2.27
CA MET A 92 1.82 7.96 -2.31
C MET A 92 0.31 8.10 -2.09
N LEU A 93 -0.48 7.22 -2.72
CA LEU A 93 -1.94 7.20 -2.60
C LEU A 93 -2.41 6.72 -1.23
N ALA A 94 -1.61 5.92 -0.52
CA ALA A 94 -1.99 5.41 0.81
C ALA A 94 -2.11 6.50 1.88
N ALA A 95 -1.67 7.73 1.60
CA ALA A 95 -1.86 8.91 2.45
C ALA A 95 -3.12 9.72 2.15
N ARG A 96 -3.83 9.37 1.07
CA ARG A 96 -4.86 10.19 0.43
C ARG A 96 -6.25 9.71 0.79
N THR A 97 -7.24 10.60 0.64
CA THR A 97 -8.66 10.26 0.87
C THR A 97 -9.16 9.28 -0.19
N ASP A 98 -10.29 8.63 0.06
CA ASP A 98 -10.89 7.71 -0.92
C ASP A 98 -11.25 8.44 -2.23
N ASP A 99 -11.75 9.67 -2.14
CA ASP A 99 -12.06 10.51 -3.31
C ASP A 99 -10.82 10.86 -4.12
N GLU A 100 -9.71 11.21 -3.46
CA GLU A 100 -8.42 11.47 -4.13
C GLU A 100 -7.88 10.20 -4.81
N VAL A 101 -8.08 9.02 -4.20
CA VAL A 101 -7.68 7.73 -4.79
C VAL A 101 -8.55 7.40 -6.01
N ALA A 102 -9.87 7.62 -5.94
CA ALA A 102 -10.77 7.43 -7.06
C ALA A 102 -10.45 8.40 -8.22
N ALA A 103 -10.17 9.66 -7.91
CA ALA A 103 -9.74 10.66 -8.87
C ALA A 103 -8.40 10.29 -9.55
N ALA A 104 -7.43 9.79 -8.76
CA ALA A 104 -6.17 9.28 -9.29
C ALA A 104 -6.36 8.10 -10.25
N LEU A 105 -7.26 7.17 -9.93
CA LEU A 105 -7.58 6.05 -10.80
C LEU A 105 -8.20 6.55 -12.12
N GLY A 106 -9.16 7.47 -12.05
CA GLY A 106 -9.74 8.12 -13.23
C GLY A 106 -8.68 8.83 -14.09
N PHE A 107 -7.75 9.55 -13.45
CA PHE A 107 -6.62 10.19 -14.13
C PHE A 107 -5.74 9.17 -14.86
N ARG A 108 -5.39 8.03 -14.22
CA ARG A 108 -4.57 6.98 -14.84
C ARG A 108 -5.27 6.33 -16.02
N LEU A 109 -6.58 6.07 -15.92
CA LEU A 109 -7.36 5.49 -17.01
C LEU A 109 -7.42 6.42 -18.22
N ALA A 110 -7.56 7.74 -17.99
CA ALA A 110 -7.52 8.74 -19.05
C ALA A 110 -6.10 8.95 -19.62
N ASN A 111 -5.06 8.69 -18.84
CA ASN A 111 -3.66 8.92 -19.21
C ASN A 111 -2.78 7.69 -18.88
N PRO A 112 -2.88 6.59 -19.65
CA PRO A 112 -2.19 5.34 -19.30
C PRO A 112 -0.66 5.45 -19.22
N GLN A 113 -0.09 6.37 -19.98
CA GLN A 113 1.35 6.64 -20.04
C GLN A 113 1.83 7.65 -18.98
N ALA A 114 0.92 8.23 -18.19
CA ALA A 114 1.30 9.18 -17.16
C ALA A 114 2.20 8.48 -16.12
N GLY A 115 3.34 9.08 -15.85
CA GLY A 115 4.26 8.61 -14.85
C GLY A 115 3.90 9.09 -13.44
N ARG A 116 4.79 8.74 -12.51
CA ARG A 116 4.64 9.07 -11.10
C ARG A 116 4.65 10.58 -10.84
N GLU A 117 5.44 11.35 -11.58
CA GLU A 117 5.54 12.80 -11.37
C GLU A 117 4.30 13.53 -11.89
N GLU A 118 3.74 13.09 -13.01
CA GLU A 118 2.46 13.59 -13.53
C GLU A 118 1.32 13.29 -12.53
N LEU A 119 1.28 12.07 -11.98
CA LEU A 119 0.33 11.71 -10.93
C LEU A 119 0.52 12.58 -9.68
N ARG A 120 1.76 12.87 -9.27
CA ARG A 120 2.04 13.75 -8.14
C ARG A 120 1.53 15.17 -8.40
N ALA A 121 1.82 15.72 -9.59
CA ALA A 121 1.39 17.05 -9.98
C ALA A 121 -0.15 17.15 -10.00
N TYR A 122 -0.81 16.13 -10.57
CA TYR A 122 -2.27 16.02 -10.56
C TYR A 122 -2.83 16.06 -9.14
N LEU A 123 -2.37 15.17 -8.26
CA LEU A 123 -2.83 15.11 -6.86
C LEU A 123 -2.65 16.43 -6.13
N LYS A 124 -1.51 17.11 -6.32
CA LYS A 124 -1.25 18.43 -5.70
C LYS A 124 -2.29 19.47 -6.14
N SER A 125 -2.67 19.47 -7.42
CA SER A 125 -3.67 20.39 -7.96
C SER A 125 -5.08 20.10 -7.45
N THR A 126 -5.43 18.83 -7.28
CA THR A 126 -6.76 18.40 -6.83
C THR A 126 -6.94 18.64 -5.33
N THR A 127 -5.92 18.34 -4.50
CA THR A 127 -5.95 18.67 -3.07
C THR A 127 -6.10 20.19 -2.85
N ALA A 128 -5.41 21.02 -3.66
CA ALA A 128 -5.49 22.48 -3.53
C ALA A 128 -6.89 23.02 -3.85
N LYS A 129 -7.60 22.43 -4.82
CA LYS A 129 -9.00 22.80 -5.13
C LYS A 129 -9.94 22.41 -3.99
N HIS A 130 -9.78 21.22 -3.43
CA HIS A 130 -10.63 20.73 -2.34
C HIS A 130 -10.49 21.55 -1.03
N VAL A 131 -9.36 22.24 -0.83
CA VAL A 131 -9.14 23.16 0.31
C VAL A 131 -9.79 24.53 0.10
N LEU A 132 -10.04 24.94 -1.15
CA LEU A 132 -10.65 26.24 -1.47
C LEU A 132 -12.19 26.18 -1.54
N ASP A 133 -12.76 24.98 -1.70
CA ASP A 133 -14.20 24.74 -1.77
C ASP A 133 -14.85 24.45 -0.39
N HIS A 134 -14.09 24.62 0.70
CA HIS A 134 -14.53 24.50 2.10
C HIS A 134 -14.29 25.79 2.89
#